data_AF-A0A8F8QVS1-F1
#
_entry.id   AF-A0A8F8QVS1-F1
#
_cell.length_a   1.000
_cell.length_b   1.000
_cell.length_c   1.000
_cell.angle_alpha   90.00
_cell.angle_beta   90.00
_cell.angle_gamma   90.00
#
_symmetry.space_group_name_H-M   'P 1'
#
loop_
_entity.id
_entity.type
_entity.pdbx_description
1 polymer ?
#
loop_
_entity_poly.entity_id
_entity_poly.type
_entity_poly.pdbx_seq_one_letter_code
_entity_poly.pdbx_strand_id
1 'polypeptide(L)'
;MATTNLEKFQKIEKMMEQAKPLLDSYLKGLEERHEYMSVYRSEYRKLRNVTKKIASDIEKDLRSREDTTTSYENVKYNIQAVYERLKEIAETEIETKGASMILEEMRDAKGSLNKSKEVNIKALKKINDVVKKYNIPVPLLEQFIEEYETEDVIGQEAADTLLNELKQGDSMYLSSFRGYRQACEEDDEVYEYYSDVVDDFLDFGLTNYGEALQEVLPESTEKRVGRPDGEALLDVLVPIKSSGLEYFQSKNRNSHGYYYNSQYAKELAYVRRALLEDREYIGTRNAFNRLTSAFEQLSDYMYERYHQLGGTPVNYHGHDDRKK
;
A
#
# COMPACT_ATOMS: atom_id res chain seq x y z
N MET A 1 46.78 22.53 3.94
CA MET A 1 45.54 23.36 3.86
C MET A 1 45.63 24.20 2.60
N ALA A 2 44.50 24.56 1.95
CA ALA A 2 44.58 25.51 0.82
C ALA A 2 44.89 26.89 1.39
N THR A 3 46.04 27.44 1.00
CA THR A 3 46.61 28.68 1.50
C THR A 3 46.23 29.88 0.65
N THR A 4 45.96 29.67 -0.65
CA THR A 4 45.59 30.75 -1.58
C THR A 4 44.13 30.63 -2.06
N ASN A 5 43.56 31.73 -2.57
CA ASN A 5 42.22 31.71 -3.14
C ASN A 5 42.15 30.91 -4.46
N LEU A 6 43.27 30.83 -5.20
CA LEU A 6 43.38 29.93 -6.35
C LEU A 6 43.33 28.46 -5.92
N GLU A 7 44.09 28.06 -4.90
CA GLU A 7 44.06 26.68 -4.39
C GLU A 7 42.68 26.29 -3.84
N LYS A 8 41.95 27.24 -3.23
CA LYS A 8 40.56 27.02 -2.81
C LYS A 8 39.63 26.80 -4.01
N PHE A 9 39.81 27.57 -5.08
CA PHE A 9 39.02 27.40 -6.30
C PHE A 9 39.35 26.09 -7.02
N GLN A 10 40.63 25.74 -7.18
CA GLN A 10 41.05 24.46 -7.76
C GLN A 10 40.51 23.24 -6.98
N LYS A 11 40.33 23.38 -5.66
CA LYS A 11 39.65 22.34 -4.87
C LYS A 11 38.17 22.21 -5.23
N ILE A 12 37.46 23.32 -5.43
CA ILE A 12 36.06 23.32 -5.86
C ILE A 12 35.95 22.72 -7.26
N GLU A 13 36.84 23.09 -8.17
CA GLU A 13 36.89 22.56 -9.54
C GLU A 13 37.12 21.05 -9.53
N LYS A 14 38.15 20.56 -8.84
CA LYS A 14 38.42 19.13 -8.71
C LYS A 14 37.24 18.38 -8.07
N MET A 15 36.60 18.97 -7.07
CA MET A 15 35.41 18.39 -6.44
C MET A 15 34.26 18.24 -7.44
N MET A 16 34.01 19.26 -8.27
CA MET A 16 32.96 19.22 -9.29
C MET A 16 33.30 18.28 -10.45
N GLU A 17 34.57 18.18 -10.87
CA GLU A 17 35.03 17.19 -11.84
C GLU A 17 34.78 15.76 -11.37
N GLN A 18 35.04 15.48 -10.09
CA GLN A 18 34.77 14.18 -9.47
C GLN A 18 33.28 13.93 -9.28
N ALA A 19 32.51 14.95 -8.91
CA ALA A 19 31.09 14.81 -8.63
C ALA A 19 30.24 14.64 -9.90
N LYS A 20 30.56 15.32 -11.01
CA LYS A 20 29.76 15.30 -12.26
C LYS A 20 29.33 13.89 -12.71
N PRO A 21 30.24 12.91 -12.93
CA PRO A 21 29.83 11.58 -13.37
C PRO A 21 28.95 10.86 -12.33
N LEU A 22 29.16 11.12 -11.03
CA LEU A 22 28.34 10.56 -9.95
C LEU A 22 26.95 11.20 -9.91
N LEU A 23 26.85 12.51 -10.15
CA LEU A 23 25.57 13.24 -10.21
C LEU A 23 24.71 12.67 -11.35
N ASP A 24 25.29 12.45 -12.53
CA ASP A 24 24.60 11.90 -13.69
C ASP A 24 24.14 10.46 -13.44
N SER A 25 25.02 9.61 -12.91
CA SER A 25 24.70 8.22 -12.58
C SER A 25 23.58 8.13 -11.54
N TYR A 26 23.65 8.95 -10.48
CA TYR A 26 22.64 8.98 -9.43
C TYR A 26 21.29 9.48 -9.95
N LEU A 27 21.28 10.53 -10.78
CA LEU A 27 20.05 11.03 -11.39
C LEU A 27 19.41 10.01 -12.32
N LYS A 28 20.20 9.28 -13.10
CA LYS A 28 19.68 8.23 -13.98
C LYS A 28 18.97 7.13 -13.17
N GLY A 29 19.57 6.66 -12.07
CA GLY A 29 18.92 5.69 -11.19
C GLY A 29 17.62 6.22 -10.56
N LEU A 30 17.61 7.51 -10.16
CA LEU A 30 16.39 8.14 -9.66
C LEU A 30 15.32 8.35 -10.75
N GLU A 31 15.72 8.58 -12.00
CA GLU A 31 14.81 8.72 -13.13
C GLU A 31 14.13 7.39 -13.45
N GLU A 32 14.90 6.30 -13.54
CA GLU A 32 14.39 4.94 -13.71
C GLU A 32 13.39 4.59 -12.58
N ARG A 33 13.74 4.92 -11.33
CA ARG A 33 12.85 4.78 -10.17
C ARG A 33 11.58 5.61 -10.32
N HIS A 34 11.71 6.86 -10.76
CA HIS A 34 10.58 7.77 -10.93
C HIS A 34 9.60 7.28 -12.02
N GLU A 35 10.12 6.71 -13.10
CA GLU A 35 9.32 6.08 -14.16
C GLU A 35 8.60 4.83 -13.64
N TYR A 36 9.32 3.99 -12.90
CA TYR A 36 8.76 2.78 -12.28
C TYR A 36 7.71 3.07 -11.20
N MET A 37 7.69 4.29 -10.64
CA MET A 37 6.69 4.72 -9.65
C MET A 37 5.23 4.54 -10.12
N SER A 38 5.01 4.57 -11.44
CA SER A 38 3.69 4.30 -12.02
C SER A 38 3.23 2.85 -11.81
N VAL A 39 4.16 1.90 -11.87
CA VAL A 39 3.93 0.46 -11.62
C VAL A 39 3.54 0.26 -10.17
N TYR A 40 4.36 0.72 -9.22
CA TYR A 40 4.04 0.63 -7.79
C TYR A 40 2.67 1.22 -7.45
N ARG A 41 2.31 2.37 -8.03
CA ARG A 41 1.00 2.99 -7.80
C ARG A 41 -0.13 2.14 -8.34
N SER A 42 0.07 1.48 -9.48
CA SER A 42 -0.90 0.58 -10.09
C SER A 42 -1.12 -0.65 -9.20
N GLU A 43 -0.03 -1.33 -8.82
CA GLU A 43 -0.05 -2.51 -7.95
C GLU A 43 -0.69 -2.21 -6.59
N TYR A 44 -0.23 -1.16 -5.91
CA TYR A 44 -0.82 -0.69 -4.64
C TYR A 44 -2.33 -0.49 -4.75
N ARG A 45 -2.80 0.17 -5.81
CA ARG A 45 -4.23 0.43 -6.01
C ARG A 45 -5.01 -0.85 -6.26
N LYS A 46 -4.48 -1.75 -7.10
CA LYS A 46 -5.12 -3.03 -7.41
C LYS A 46 -5.26 -3.87 -6.16
N LEU A 47 -4.15 -4.13 -5.46
CA LEU A 47 -4.13 -4.93 -4.24
C LEU A 47 -5.08 -4.35 -3.19
N ARG A 48 -4.96 -3.06 -2.87
CA ARG A 48 -5.84 -2.37 -1.90
C ARG A 48 -7.32 -2.40 -2.27
N ASN A 49 -7.66 -2.35 -3.56
CA ASN A 49 -9.05 -2.39 -3.99
C ASN A 49 -9.61 -3.81 -3.90
N VAL A 50 -8.82 -4.82 -4.27
CA VAL A 50 -9.21 -6.23 -4.18
C VAL A 50 -9.36 -6.67 -2.73
N THR A 51 -8.39 -6.38 -1.85
CA THR A 51 -8.46 -6.74 -0.43
C THR A 51 -9.71 -6.14 0.22
N LYS A 52 -10.00 -4.87 -0.05
CA LYS A 52 -11.22 -4.20 0.45
C LYS A 52 -12.51 -4.79 -0.11
N LYS A 53 -12.51 -5.18 -1.38
CA LYS A 53 -13.68 -5.79 -2.00
C LYS A 53 -13.96 -7.15 -1.35
N ILE A 54 -12.93 -8.00 -1.25
CA ILE A 54 -13.02 -9.32 -0.61
C ILE A 54 -13.50 -9.17 0.84
N ALA A 55 -12.87 -8.29 1.62
CA ALA A 55 -13.30 -8.03 3.00
C ALA A 55 -14.76 -7.57 3.08
N SER A 56 -15.18 -6.66 2.20
CA SER A 56 -16.57 -6.21 2.16
C SER A 56 -17.55 -7.31 1.79
N ASP A 57 -17.17 -8.24 0.92
CA ASP A 57 -18.04 -9.33 0.49
C ASP A 57 -18.17 -10.37 1.62
N ILE A 58 -17.06 -10.74 2.28
CA ILE A 58 -17.10 -11.60 3.48
C ILE A 58 -17.93 -10.96 4.62
N GLU A 59 -17.78 -9.65 4.87
CA GLU A 59 -18.58 -8.95 5.87
C GLU A 59 -20.08 -8.94 5.54
N LYS A 60 -20.47 -8.92 4.26
CA LYS A 60 -21.88 -9.06 3.87
C LYS A 60 -22.40 -10.47 4.15
N ASP A 61 -21.61 -11.49 3.82
CA ASP A 61 -21.99 -12.89 4.06
C ASP A 61 -22.13 -13.18 5.56
N LEU A 62 -21.29 -12.56 6.41
CA LEU A 62 -21.44 -12.64 7.86
C LEU A 62 -22.72 -11.95 8.36
N ARG A 63 -23.08 -10.79 7.81
CA ARG A 63 -24.32 -10.11 8.18
C ARG A 63 -25.56 -10.89 7.74
N SER A 64 -25.53 -11.48 6.54
CA SER A 64 -26.65 -12.31 6.09
C SER A 64 -26.86 -13.50 7.02
N ARG A 65 -25.80 -14.10 7.58
CA ARG A 65 -25.92 -15.16 8.60
C ARG A 65 -26.57 -14.69 9.91
N GLU A 66 -26.22 -13.51 10.41
CA GLU A 66 -26.87 -12.96 11.61
C GLU A 66 -28.37 -12.76 11.37
N ASP A 67 -28.73 -12.28 10.18
CA ASP A 67 -30.11 -12.15 9.73
C ASP A 67 -30.79 -13.53 9.59
N THR A 68 -30.13 -14.52 8.99
CA THR A 68 -30.60 -15.91 8.86
C THR A 68 -30.83 -16.57 10.22
N THR A 69 -29.93 -16.35 11.19
CA THR A 69 -30.07 -16.89 12.55
C THR A 69 -31.28 -16.27 13.27
N THR A 70 -31.45 -14.95 13.14
CA THR A 70 -32.59 -14.23 13.70
C THR A 70 -33.90 -14.69 13.04
N SER A 71 -33.90 -14.86 11.72
CA SER A 71 -35.03 -15.37 10.95
C SER A 71 -35.41 -16.80 11.36
N TYR A 72 -34.42 -17.67 11.60
CA TYR A 72 -34.64 -19.02 12.08
C TYR A 72 -35.30 -19.06 13.46
N GLU A 73 -34.84 -18.23 14.40
CA GLU A 73 -35.48 -18.09 15.73
C GLU A 73 -36.93 -17.60 15.62
N ASN A 74 -37.20 -16.64 14.73
CA ASN A 74 -38.56 -16.16 14.44
C ASN A 74 -39.45 -17.28 13.86
N VAL A 75 -38.93 -18.10 12.94
CA VAL A 75 -39.65 -19.25 12.38
C VAL A 75 -39.93 -20.30 13.46
N LYS A 76 -38.96 -20.61 14.34
CA LYS A 76 -39.18 -21.51 15.49
C LYS A 76 -40.28 -20.99 16.42
N TYR A 77 -40.27 -19.68 16.70
CA TYR A 77 -41.30 -19.04 17.50
C TYR A 77 -42.68 -19.15 16.85
N ASN A 78 -42.79 -18.90 15.54
CA ASN A 78 -44.06 -19.01 14.80
C ASN A 78 -44.59 -20.46 14.78
N ILE A 79 -43.71 -21.45 14.56
CA ILE A 79 -44.07 -22.87 14.65
C ILE A 79 -44.57 -23.20 16.07
N GLN A 80 -43.88 -22.72 17.09
CA GLN A 80 -44.27 -22.93 18.50
C GLN A 80 -45.64 -22.32 18.79
N ALA A 81 -45.90 -21.09 18.35
CA ALA A 81 -47.18 -20.41 18.54
C ALA A 81 -48.34 -21.15 17.85
N VAL A 82 -48.13 -21.62 16.61
CA VAL A 82 -49.12 -22.44 15.89
C VAL A 82 -49.37 -23.76 16.61
N TYR A 83 -48.31 -24.41 17.10
CA TYR A 83 -48.44 -25.67 17.85
C TYR A 83 -49.23 -25.51 19.14
N GLU A 84 -49.00 -24.45 19.92
CA GLU A 84 -49.77 -24.20 21.15
C GLU A 84 -51.23 -23.87 20.85
N ARG A 85 -51.53 -23.10 19.79
CA ARG A 85 -52.92 -22.87 19.36
C ARG A 85 -53.64 -24.16 18.98
N LEU A 86 -52.98 -25.04 18.23
CA LEU A 86 -53.54 -26.36 17.88
C LEU A 86 -53.79 -27.22 19.13
N LYS A 87 -52.92 -27.10 20.14
CA LYS A 87 -53.07 -27.79 21.42
C LYS A 87 -54.28 -27.26 22.20
N GLU A 88 -54.47 -25.95 22.28
CA GLU A 88 -55.65 -25.33 22.89
C GLU A 88 -56.95 -25.79 22.20
N ILE A 89 -56.97 -25.83 20.87
CA ILE A 89 -58.13 -26.30 20.09
C ILE A 89 -58.41 -27.79 20.39
N ALA A 90 -57.37 -28.63 20.44
CA ALA A 90 -57.49 -30.04 20.75
C ALA A 90 -58.00 -30.30 22.19
N GLU A 91 -57.80 -29.35 23.11
CA GLU A 91 -58.27 -29.42 24.50
C GLU A 91 -59.70 -28.89 24.69
N THR A 92 -60.23 -28.07 23.75
CA THR A 92 -61.47 -27.29 23.96
C THR A 92 -62.64 -27.62 23.01
N GLU A 93 -62.41 -28.14 21.79
CA GLU A 93 -63.48 -28.41 20.82
C GLU A 93 -63.99 -29.87 20.83
N ILE A 94 -65.27 -30.09 20.47
CA ILE A 94 -65.94 -31.41 20.49
C ILE A 94 -65.51 -32.33 19.33
N GLU A 95 -64.91 -31.78 18.26
CA GLU A 95 -64.32 -32.53 17.14
C GLU A 95 -62.78 -32.41 17.09
N THR A 96 -62.13 -32.94 18.12
CA THR A 96 -60.67 -32.90 18.36
C THR A 96 -59.79 -33.70 17.39
N LYS A 97 -60.38 -34.55 16.52
CA LYS A 97 -59.61 -35.52 15.72
C LYS A 97 -58.63 -34.86 14.75
N GLY A 98 -58.99 -33.73 14.14
CA GLY A 98 -58.14 -33.01 13.20
C GLY A 98 -56.89 -32.42 13.88
N ALA A 99 -57.09 -31.59 14.91
CA ALA A 99 -56.01 -30.94 15.63
C ALA A 99 -55.05 -31.94 16.30
N SER A 100 -55.59 -33.01 16.89
CA SER A 100 -54.78 -34.05 17.54
C SER A 100 -53.88 -34.80 16.55
N MET A 101 -54.39 -35.12 15.35
CA MET A 101 -53.60 -35.76 14.29
C MET A 101 -52.47 -34.85 13.79
N ILE A 102 -52.76 -33.55 13.59
CA ILE A 102 -51.75 -32.57 13.17
C ILE A 102 -50.63 -32.45 14.22
N LEU A 103 -51.00 -32.39 15.50
CA LEU A 103 -50.03 -32.33 16.61
C LEU A 103 -49.12 -33.56 16.65
N GLU A 104 -49.66 -34.78 16.44
CA GLU A 104 -48.85 -35.99 16.33
C GLU A 104 -47.88 -35.94 15.15
N GLU A 105 -48.35 -35.54 13.96
CA GLU A 105 -47.50 -35.45 12.76
C GLU A 105 -46.37 -34.40 12.93
N MET A 106 -46.60 -33.31 13.67
CA MET A 106 -45.59 -32.27 13.93
C MET A 106 -44.62 -32.60 15.08
N ARG A 107 -45.00 -33.51 16.00
CA ARG A 107 -44.34 -33.69 17.31
C ARG A 107 -42.83 -33.94 17.21
N ASP A 108 -42.44 -34.89 16.37
CA ASP A 108 -41.05 -35.33 16.25
C ASP A 108 -40.17 -34.29 15.55
N ALA A 109 -40.70 -33.64 14.51
CA ALA A 109 -40.00 -32.59 13.79
C ALA A 109 -39.79 -31.36 14.68
N LYS A 110 -40.81 -30.95 15.44
CA LYS A 110 -40.69 -29.90 16.46
C LYS A 110 -39.68 -30.26 17.55
N GLY A 111 -39.75 -31.49 18.07
CA GLY A 111 -38.78 -31.97 19.07
C GLY A 111 -37.34 -31.91 18.55
N SER A 112 -37.14 -32.15 17.25
CA SER A 112 -35.84 -32.08 16.60
C SER A 112 -35.34 -30.64 16.41
N LEU A 113 -36.23 -29.68 16.12
CA LEU A 113 -35.91 -28.26 16.07
C LEU A 113 -35.42 -27.72 17.42
N ASN A 114 -36.06 -28.13 18.51
CA ASN A 114 -35.72 -27.65 19.85
C ASN A 114 -34.42 -28.23 20.42
N LYS A 115 -33.99 -29.40 19.91
CA LYS A 115 -32.74 -30.06 20.33
C LYS A 115 -31.52 -29.57 19.54
N SER A 116 -31.72 -29.06 18.33
CA SER A 116 -30.64 -28.58 17.47
C SER A 116 -30.24 -27.16 17.84
N LYS A 117 -28.93 -26.92 18.00
CA LYS A 117 -28.36 -25.57 18.08
C LYS A 117 -28.21 -24.92 16.71
N GLU A 118 -28.09 -25.72 15.65
CA GLU A 118 -27.98 -25.27 14.27
C GLU A 118 -29.32 -25.34 13.53
N VAL A 119 -29.38 -24.75 12.33
CA VAL A 119 -30.57 -24.78 11.46
C VAL A 119 -30.88 -26.21 11.03
N ASN A 120 -32.02 -26.74 11.48
CA ASN A 120 -32.45 -28.10 11.13
C ASN A 120 -33.42 -28.06 9.94
N ILE A 121 -32.87 -27.88 8.74
CA ILE A 121 -33.65 -27.73 7.50
C ILE A 121 -34.56 -28.94 7.22
N LYS A 122 -34.12 -30.16 7.58
CA LYS A 122 -34.91 -31.39 7.44
C LYS A 122 -36.17 -31.34 8.32
N ALA A 123 -36.04 -30.84 9.55
CA ALA A 123 -37.18 -30.68 10.44
C ALA A 123 -38.13 -29.56 9.97
N LEU A 124 -37.59 -28.43 9.48
CA LEU A 124 -38.39 -27.35 8.90
C LEU A 124 -39.20 -27.83 7.69
N LYS A 125 -38.59 -28.58 6.76
CA LYS A 125 -39.29 -29.17 5.62
C LYS A 125 -40.42 -30.10 6.03
N LYS A 126 -40.16 -31.01 6.97
CA LYS A 126 -41.21 -31.91 7.51
C LYS A 126 -42.38 -31.13 8.10
N ILE A 127 -42.10 -30.06 8.83
CA ILE A 127 -43.16 -29.20 9.37
C ILE A 127 -43.90 -28.52 8.23
N ASN A 128 -43.19 -27.96 7.25
CA ASN A 128 -43.77 -27.32 6.07
C ASN A 128 -44.70 -28.26 5.30
N ASP A 129 -44.32 -29.53 5.12
CA ASP A 129 -45.16 -30.54 4.47
C ASP A 129 -46.48 -30.77 5.24
N VAL A 130 -46.41 -30.85 6.57
CA VAL A 130 -47.59 -31.03 7.42
C VAL A 130 -48.48 -29.78 7.38
N VAL A 131 -47.92 -28.59 7.58
CA VAL A 131 -48.74 -27.37 7.59
C VAL A 131 -49.32 -27.05 6.21
N LYS A 132 -48.64 -27.39 5.10
CA LYS A 132 -49.22 -27.31 3.75
C LYS A 132 -50.34 -28.33 3.53
N LYS A 133 -50.15 -29.59 3.94
CA LYS A 133 -51.16 -30.66 3.84
C LYS A 133 -52.48 -30.28 4.50
N TYR A 134 -52.42 -29.57 5.63
CA TYR A 134 -53.59 -29.14 6.40
C TYR A 134 -53.96 -27.67 6.23
N ASN A 135 -53.32 -26.95 5.30
CA ASN A 135 -53.54 -25.53 5.00
C ASN A 135 -53.44 -24.61 6.23
N ILE A 136 -52.43 -24.83 7.07
CA ILE A 136 -52.14 -24.07 8.29
C ILE A 136 -51.07 -23.02 7.97
N PRO A 137 -51.35 -21.72 8.13
CA PRO A 137 -50.35 -20.70 7.87
C PRO A 137 -49.31 -20.65 8.99
N VAL A 138 -48.03 -20.86 8.63
CA VAL A 138 -46.88 -20.55 9.48
C VAL A 138 -46.11 -19.41 8.84
N PRO A 139 -46.16 -18.19 9.39
CA PRO A 139 -45.47 -17.05 8.81
C PRO A 139 -43.97 -17.30 8.64
N LEU A 140 -43.43 -16.89 7.49
CA LEU A 140 -42.01 -16.93 7.13
C LEU A 140 -41.37 -18.32 6.97
N LEU A 141 -42.07 -19.42 7.24
CA LEU A 141 -41.51 -20.77 7.16
C LEU A 141 -41.06 -21.14 5.74
N GLU A 142 -41.94 -20.95 4.76
CA GLU A 142 -41.66 -21.32 3.37
C GLU A 142 -40.57 -20.44 2.76
N GLN A 143 -40.65 -19.13 2.98
CA GLN A 143 -39.63 -18.16 2.57
C GLN A 143 -38.26 -18.49 3.16
N PHE A 144 -38.18 -18.81 4.45
CA PHE A 144 -36.91 -19.16 5.11
C PHE A 144 -36.30 -20.44 4.52
N ILE A 145 -37.12 -21.45 4.18
CA ILE A 145 -36.61 -22.68 3.55
C ILE A 145 -36.01 -22.37 2.18
N GLU A 146 -36.68 -21.56 1.37
CA GLU A 146 -36.20 -21.17 0.05
C GLU A 146 -34.88 -20.36 0.13
N GLU A 147 -34.80 -19.39 1.03
CA GLU A 147 -33.60 -18.57 1.24
C GLU A 147 -32.40 -19.43 1.69
N TYR A 148 -32.60 -20.27 2.71
CA TYR A 148 -31.54 -21.10 3.28
C TYR A 148 -30.97 -22.14 2.29
N GLU A 149 -31.76 -22.61 1.33
CA GLU A 149 -31.29 -23.56 0.31
C GLU A 149 -30.40 -22.93 -0.77
N THR A 150 -30.35 -21.60 -0.83
CA THR A 150 -29.58 -20.85 -1.84
C THR A 150 -28.29 -20.23 -1.31
N GLU A 151 -28.05 -20.21 0.00
CA GLU A 151 -26.82 -19.65 0.58
C GLU A 151 -25.67 -20.67 0.54
N ASP A 152 -24.58 -20.33 -0.16
CA ASP A 152 -23.31 -21.06 -0.14
C ASP A 152 -22.42 -20.41 0.91
N VAL A 153 -22.26 -21.04 2.09
CA VAL A 153 -21.94 -20.28 3.29
C VAL A 153 -20.51 -20.51 3.82
N ILE A 154 -19.69 -19.46 3.80
CA ILE A 154 -18.33 -19.42 4.38
C ILE A 154 -18.38 -19.57 5.90
N GLY A 155 -17.76 -20.61 6.48
CA GLY A 155 -17.72 -20.82 7.94
C GLY A 155 -17.31 -19.57 8.74
N GLN A 156 -17.91 -19.33 9.90
CA GLN A 156 -17.74 -18.07 10.66
C GLN A 156 -16.29 -17.90 11.16
N GLU A 157 -15.70 -19.00 11.65
CA GLU A 157 -14.29 -19.03 12.08
C GLU A 157 -13.33 -18.73 10.92
N ALA A 158 -13.62 -19.28 9.72
CA ALA A 158 -12.85 -18.99 8.51
C ALA A 158 -12.98 -17.52 8.10
N ALA A 159 -14.21 -17.00 8.08
CA ALA A 159 -14.49 -15.60 7.75
C ALA A 159 -13.80 -14.63 8.71
N ASP A 160 -13.85 -14.89 10.02
CA ASP A 160 -13.19 -14.06 11.03
C ASP A 160 -11.66 -14.10 10.88
N THR A 161 -11.08 -15.28 10.62
CA THR A 161 -9.63 -15.46 10.40
C THR A 161 -9.16 -14.67 9.19
N LEU A 162 -9.78 -14.89 8.03
CA LEU A 162 -9.43 -14.23 6.77
C LEU A 162 -9.64 -12.71 6.84
N LEU A 163 -10.71 -12.24 7.50
CA LEU A 163 -10.92 -10.80 7.71
C LEU A 163 -9.83 -10.18 8.58
N ASN A 164 -9.35 -10.90 9.59
CA ASN A 164 -8.27 -10.40 10.46
C ASN A 164 -6.94 -10.33 9.71
N GLU A 165 -6.61 -11.34 8.89
CA GLU A 165 -5.44 -11.32 8.01
C GLU A 165 -5.50 -10.16 7.02
N LEU A 166 -6.61 -9.99 6.32
CA LEU A 166 -6.78 -8.87 5.40
C LEU A 166 -6.63 -7.51 6.12
N LYS A 167 -7.20 -7.36 7.33
CA LYS A 167 -7.07 -6.13 8.14
C LYS A 167 -5.64 -5.90 8.61
N GLN A 168 -4.93 -6.95 8.99
CA GLN A 168 -3.54 -6.88 9.42
C GLN A 168 -2.64 -6.48 8.26
N GLY A 169 -2.75 -7.15 7.10
CA GLY A 169 -2.03 -6.77 5.88
C GLY A 169 -2.33 -5.33 5.45
N ASP A 170 -3.60 -4.92 5.50
CA ASP A 170 -4.00 -3.55 5.17
C ASP A 170 -3.33 -2.53 6.12
N SER A 171 -3.25 -2.83 7.41
CA SER A 171 -2.61 -1.96 8.41
C SER A 171 -1.10 -1.88 8.21
N MET A 172 -0.45 -3.03 8.00
CA MET A 172 1.01 -3.13 7.87
C MET A 172 1.49 -2.51 6.56
N TYR A 173 0.86 -2.86 5.44
CA TYR A 173 1.39 -2.58 4.12
C TYR A 173 0.55 -1.59 3.32
N LEU A 174 -0.79 -1.61 3.43
CA LEU A 174 -1.67 -0.83 2.55
C LEU A 174 -2.24 0.45 3.16
N SER A 175 -1.77 0.83 4.36
CA SER A 175 -2.19 2.04 5.06
C SER A 175 -1.79 3.32 4.32
N SER A 176 -0.65 3.27 3.61
CA SER A 176 -0.19 4.35 2.73
C SER A 176 0.64 3.81 1.58
N PHE A 177 0.62 4.51 0.44
CA PHE A 177 1.47 4.17 -0.70
C PHE A 177 2.97 4.19 -0.36
N ARG A 178 3.39 5.08 0.55
CA ARG A 178 4.79 5.16 1.00
C ARG A 178 5.19 3.90 1.76
N GLY A 179 4.34 3.45 2.68
CA GLY A 179 4.58 2.22 3.46
C GLY A 179 4.63 1.00 2.57
N TYR A 180 3.63 0.84 1.69
CA TYR A 180 3.60 -0.21 0.68
C TYR A 180 4.91 -0.28 -0.12
N ARG A 181 5.33 0.85 -0.71
CA ARG A 181 6.54 0.94 -1.52
C ARG A 181 7.79 0.55 -0.75
N GLN A 182 7.89 0.95 0.52
CA GLN A 182 9.05 0.64 1.35
C GLN A 182 9.16 -0.87 1.63
N ALA A 183 8.07 -1.49 2.10
CA ALA A 183 8.02 -2.94 2.34
C ALA A 183 8.29 -3.76 1.05
N CYS A 184 7.87 -3.20 -0.07
CA CYS A 184 8.15 -3.69 -1.41
C CYS A 184 9.62 -3.58 -1.85
N GLU A 185 10.41 -2.67 -1.30
CA GLU A 185 11.80 -2.40 -1.73
C GLU A 185 12.83 -3.03 -0.79
N GLU A 186 12.47 -3.31 0.46
CA GLU A 186 13.39 -3.81 1.48
C GLU A 186 13.56 -5.34 1.39
N ASP A 187 12.47 -6.13 1.46
CA ASP A 187 12.55 -7.60 1.51
C ASP A 187 11.35 -8.31 0.85
N ASP A 188 10.66 -7.68 -0.12
CA ASP A 188 9.46 -8.23 -0.77
C ASP A 188 8.32 -8.67 0.19
N GLU A 189 8.29 -8.12 1.41
CA GLU A 189 7.40 -8.50 2.52
C GLU A 189 5.91 -8.50 2.14
N VAL A 190 5.52 -7.61 1.22
CA VAL A 190 4.13 -7.51 0.75
C VAL A 190 3.74 -8.72 -0.09
N TYR A 191 4.64 -9.23 -0.93
CA TYR A 191 4.38 -10.42 -1.72
C TYR A 191 4.25 -11.63 -0.80
N GLU A 192 5.22 -11.83 0.10
CA GLU A 192 5.23 -12.97 1.03
C GLU A 192 3.95 -13.01 1.86
N TYR A 193 3.60 -11.89 2.51
CA TYR A 193 2.42 -11.83 3.36
C TYR A 193 1.13 -12.14 2.60
N TYR A 194 0.92 -11.49 1.44
CA TYR A 194 -0.33 -11.70 0.71
C TYR A 194 -0.36 -13.03 -0.05
N SER A 195 0.79 -13.66 -0.31
CA SER A 195 0.85 -15.02 -0.83
C SER A 195 0.35 -16.02 0.22
N ASP A 196 0.76 -15.87 1.48
CA ASP A 196 0.25 -16.71 2.58
C ASP A 196 -1.27 -16.55 2.71
N VAL A 197 -1.77 -15.31 2.65
CA VAL A 197 -3.21 -15.04 2.68
C VAL A 197 -3.94 -15.71 1.51
N VAL A 198 -3.35 -15.74 0.30
CA VAL A 198 -3.94 -16.47 -0.84
C VAL A 198 -4.08 -17.95 -0.51
N ASP A 199 -3.04 -18.57 0.05
CA ASP A 199 -3.07 -19.99 0.43
C ASP A 199 -4.16 -20.26 1.48
N ASP A 200 -4.32 -19.38 2.47
CA ASP A 200 -5.39 -19.49 3.47
C ASP A 200 -6.79 -19.42 2.80
N PHE A 201 -7.00 -18.51 1.83
CA PHE A 201 -8.25 -18.47 1.06
C PHE A 201 -8.52 -19.79 0.32
N LEU A 202 -7.50 -20.40 -0.26
CA LEU A 202 -7.61 -21.67 -0.99
C LEU A 202 -7.92 -22.83 -0.05
N ASP A 203 -7.28 -22.87 1.12
CA ASP A 203 -7.49 -23.90 2.14
C ASP A 203 -8.90 -23.87 2.74
N PHE A 204 -9.50 -22.67 2.85
CA PHE A 204 -10.91 -22.51 3.21
C PHE A 204 -11.90 -22.78 2.06
N GLY A 205 -11.42 -23.13 0.87
CA GLY A 205 -12.24 -23.44 -0.30
C GLY A 205 -12.81 -22.20 -1.00
N LEU A 206 -12.28 -21.01 -0.72
CA LEU A 206 -12.71 -19.74 -1.28
C LEU A 206 -11.91 -19.39 -2.54
N THR A 207 -11.89 -20.32 -3.49
CA THR A 207 -11.04 -20.26 -4.69
C THR A 207 -11.19 -18.95 -5.47
N ASN A 208 -12.42 -18.46 -5.62
CA ASN A 208 -12.67 -17.20 -6.32
C ASN A 208 -11.95 -15.99 -5.69
N TYR A 209 -11.86 -15.94 -4.36
CA TYR A 209 -11.18 -14.86 -3.65
C TYR A 209 -9.66 -15.05 -3.66
N GLY A 210 -9.19 -16.28 -3.47
CA GLY A 210 -7.76 -16.61 -3.56
C GLY A 210 -7.19 -16.27 -4.94
N GLU A 211 -7.85 -16.69 -6.02
CA GLU A 211 -7.43 -16.38 -7.40
C GLU A 211 -7.46 -14.87 -7.68
N ALA A 212 -8.51 -14.16 -7.26
CA ALA A 212 -8.61 -12.72 -7.45
C ALA A 212 -7.49 -11.94 -6.73
N LEU A 213 -7.06 -12.43 -5.56
CA LEU A 213 -5.96 -11.86 -4.80
C LEU A 213 -4.61 -12.20 -5.44
N GLN A 214 -4.43 -13.44 -5.91
CA GLN A 214 -3.24 -13.91 -6.63
C GLN A 214 -2.95 -13.06 -7.88
N GLU A 215 -3.98 -12.71 -8.66
CA GLU A 215 -3.86 -11.90 -9.87
C GLU A 215 -3.32 -10.49 -9.64
N VAL A 216 -3.44 -9.98 -8.41
CA VAL A 216 -3.03 -8.61 -8.05
C VAL A 216 -1.85 -8.57 -7.11
N LEU A 217 -1.23 -9.71 -6.80
CA LEU A 217 0.02 -9.74 -6.06
C LEU A 217 1.08 -8.94 -6.82
N PRO A 218 1.90 -8.17 -6.09
CA PRO A 218 2.94 -7.39 -6.72
C PRO A 218 4.06 -8.31 -7.21
N GLU A 219 4.79 -7.93 -8.26
CA GLU A 219 5.85 -8.80 -8.81
C GLU A 219 6.99 -9.01 -7.79
N SER A 220 7.25 -10.24 -7.36
CA SER A 220 8.45 -10.60 -6.57
C SER A 220 9.63 -10.83 -7.53
N THR A 221 10.37 -9.78 -7.88
CA THR A 221 11.57 -9.93 -8.74
C THR A 221 12.67 -8.91 -8.42
N GLU A 222 13.91 -9.29 -8.72
CA GLU A 222 15.15 -8.47 -8.65
C GLU A 222 15.11 -7.16 -9.46
N LYS A 223 14.04 -6.87 -10.22
CA LYS A 223 13.91 -5.69 -11.09
C LYS A 223 13.37 -4.45 -10.39
N ARG A 224 13.03 -4.54 -9.11
CA ARG A 224 12.53 -3.38 -8.36
C ARG A 224 13.62 -2.31 -8.28
N VAL A 225 13.32 -1.14 -8.83
CA VAL A 225 14.29 -0.04 -8.90
C VAL A 225 14.35 0.67 -7.54
N GLY A 226 15.27 0.18 -6.71
CA GLY A 226 15.62 0.80 -5.44
C GLY A 226 16.17 2.21 -5.61
N ARG A 227 16.24 2.95 -4.50
CA ARG A 227 16.92 4.25 -4.51
C ARG A 227 18.43 4.02 -4.69
N PRO A 228 19.11 4.74 -5.61
CA PRO A 228 20.57 4.69 -5.69
C PRO A 228 21.20 5.24 -4.39
N ASP A 229 22.35 4.70 -4.01
CA ASP A 229 23.10 5.18 -2.84
C ASP A 229 23.79 6.52 -3.14
N GLY A 230 23.62 7.48 -2.22
CA GLY A 230 24.16 8.83 -2.31
C GLY A 230 25.48 9.03 -1.55
N GLU A 231 26.02 8.02 -0.87
CA GLU A 231 27.20 8.15 0.00
C GLU A 231 28.43 8.62 -0.79
N ALA A 232 28.70 8.04 -1.96
CA ALA A 232 29.81 8.46 -2.83
C ALA A 232 29.73 9.95 -3.22
N LEU A 233 28.51 10.48 -3.42
CA LEU A 233 28.32 11.91 -3.68
C LEU A 233 28.56 12.75 -2.42
N LEU A 234 28.14 12.29 -1.25
CA LEU A 234 28.35 12.98 0.03
C LEU A 234 29.82 13.04 0.43
N ASP A 235 30.61 12.02 0.07
CA ASP A 235 32.06 11.97 0.29
C ASP A 235 32.81 12.97 -0.57
N VAL A 236 32.39 13.10 -1.85
CA VAL A 236 33.01 14.06 -2.76
C VAL A 236 32.56 15.49 -2.44
N LEU A 237 31.26 15.74 -2.26
CA LEU A 237 30.66 17.06 -2.11
C LEU A 237 30.83 17.65 -0.71
N VAL A 238 32.07 17.83 -0.24
CA VAL A 238 32.37 18.29 1.12
C VAL A 238 32.01 19.78 1.30
N PRO A 239 31.37 20.19 2.42
CA PRO A 239 31.05 21.58 2.68
C PRO A 239 32.25 22.51 2.55
N ILE A 240 32.04 23.64 1.85
CA ILE A 240 33.04 24.69 1.72
C ILE A 240 32.65 25.92 2.54
N LYS A 241 33.65 26.71 2.97
CA LYS A 241 33.38 28.00 3.62
C LYS A 241 32.87 28.99 2.57
N SER A 242 31.72 29.62 2.84
CA SER A 242 31.14 30.67 2.00
C SER A 242 32.03 31.93 1.93
N SER A 243 32.91 32.13 2.91
CA SER A 243 33.81 33.28 2.98
C SER A 243 35.07 33.13 2.12
N GLY A 244 35.32 34.11 1.23
CA GLY A 244 36.67 34.47 0.79
C GLY A 244 37.27 33.65 -0.35
N LEU A 245 36.69 33.75 -1.54
CA LEU A 245 37.36 33.58 -2.83
C LEU A 245 37.45 34.94 -3.53
N GLU A 246 38.49 35.70 -3.22
CA GLU A 246 38.80 36.93 -3.96
C GLU A 246 40.20 36.81 -4.53
N TYR A 247 40.38 36.87 -5.86
CA TYR A 247 41.72 36.79 -6.46
C TYR A 247 42.69 37.86 -5.93
N PHE A 248 42.18 39.00 -5.46
CA PHE A 248 42.92 40.02 -4.74
C PHE A 248 42.12 40.49 -3.51
N GLN A 249 42.80 40.74 -2.38
CA GLN A 249 42.29 41.65 -1.34
C GLN A 249 42.28 43.08 -1.90
N SER A 250 41.38 43.35 -2.85
CA SER A 250 41.27 44.68 -3.42
C SER A 250 40.36 45.52 -2.53
N LYS A 251 40.72 46.78 -2.26
CA LYS A 251 39.81 47.79 -1.68
C LYS A 251 38.65 48.16 -2.63
N ASN A 252 38.43 47.37 -3.68
CA ASN A 252 37.46 47.62 -4.74
C ASN A 252 36.11 47.04 -4.31
N ARG A 253 35.09 47.90 -4.22
CA ARG A 253 33.74 47.57 -3.72
C ARG A 253 32.97 46.57 -4.60
N ASN A 254 33.46 46.24 -5.80
CA ASN A 254 32.77 45.43 -6.82
C ASN A 254 33.39 44.03 -7.06
N SER A 255 34.05 43.44 -6.05
CA SER A 255 34.51 42.04 -6.09
C SER A 255 33.31 41.09 -5.99
N HIS A 256 32.87 40.50 -7.11
CA HIS A 256 31.77 39.52 -7.13
C HIS A 256 32.20 38.08 -6.77
N GLY A 257 33.49 37.81 -6.55
CA GLY A 257 33.99 36.47 -6.21
C GLY A 257 33.45 35.92 -4.89
N TYR A 258 33.31 36.80 -3.88
CA TYR A 258 32.62 36.45 -2.64
C TYR A 258 31.16 36.05 -2.88
N TYR A 259 30.46 36.79 -3.74
CA TYR A 259 29.06 36.52 -4.07
C TYR A 259 28.92 35.13 -4.74
N TYR A 260 29.68 34.86 -5.80
CA TYR A 260 29.58 33.57 -6.51
C TYR A 260 30.02 32.39 -5.63
N ASN A 261 31.06 32.55 -4.82
CA ASN A 261 31.46 31.50 -3.86
C ASN A 261 30.39 31.27 -2.78
N SER A 262 29.77 32.34 -2.27
CA SER A 262 28.70 32.22 -1.30
C SER A 262 27.46 31.55 -1.90
N GLN A 263 27.14 31.82 -3.16
CA GLN A 263 26.05 31.12 -3.87
C GLN A 263 26.40 29.65 -4.06
N TYR A 264 27.60 29.33 -4.56
CA TYR A 264 28.04 27.95 -4.72
C TYR A 264 28.02 27.17 -3.39
N ALA A 265 28.53 27.75 -2.29
CA ALA A 265 28.49 27.12 -0.97
C ALA A 265 27.05 26.84 -0.49
N LYS A 266 26.13 27.77 -0.76
CA LYS A 266 24.70 27.62 -0.44
C LYS A 266 24.06 26.49 -1.25
N GLU A 267 24.33 26.43 -2.55
CA GLU A 267 23.77 25.39 -3.42
C GLU A 267 24.37 24.01 -3.12
N LEU A 268 25.65 23.94 -2.76
CA LEU A 268 26.31 22.73 -2.27
C LEU A 268 25.63 22.20 -1.01
N ALA A 269 25.36 23.06 -0.03
CA ALA A 269 24.62 22.68 1.17
C ALA A 269 23.20 22.20 0.85
N TYR A 270 22.55 22.82 -0.15
CA TYR A 270 21.22 22.40 -0.60
C TYR A 270 21.23 21.01 -1.26
N VAL A 271 22.25 20.70 -2.07
CA VAL A 271 22.45 19.35 -2.66
C VAL A 271 22.71 18.31 -1.59
N ARG A 272 23.64 18.56 -0.65
CA ARG A 272 23.88 17.63 0.47
C ARG A 272 22.61 17.36 1.26
N ARG A 273 21.82 18.39 1.53
CA ARG A 273 20.52 18.25 2.19
C ARG A 273 19.55 17.42 1.35
N ALA A 274 19.51 17.60 0.02
CA ALA A 274 18.64 16.80 -0.84
C ALA A 274 19.01 15.31 -0.82
N LEU A 275 20.30 14.98 -0.75
CA LEU A 275 20.80 13.62 -0.60
C LEU A 275 20.44 13.04 0.78
N LEU A 276 20.71 13.77 1.87
CA LEU A 276 20.42 13.33 3.24
C LEU A 276 18.91 13.23 3.56
N GLU A 277 18.10 14.08 2.93
CA GLU A 277 16.63 14.04 3.03
C GLU A 277 15.99 13.13 1.99
N ASP A 278 16.79 12.39 1.21
CA ASP A 278 16.26 11.30 0.42
C ASP A 278 15.21 11.79 -0.60
N ARG A 279 15.49 12.94 -1.23
CA ARG A 279 14.54 13.59 -2.14
C ARG A 279 14.38 12.80 -3.45
N GLU A 280 13.15 12.78 -3.96
CA GLU A 280 12.81 12.12 -5.23
C GLU A 280 13.36 12.88 -6.44
N TYR A 281 13.41 12.20 -7.59
CA TYR A 281 14.04 12.64 -8.86
C TYR A 281 13.92 14.14 -9.14
N ILE A 282 12.70 14.71 -9.16
CA ILE A 282 12.48 16.13 -9.48
C ILE A 282 13.20 17.05 -8.49
N GLY A 283 13.11 16.75 -7.19
CA GLY A 283 13.75 17.55 -6.14
C GLY A 283 15.27 17.50 -6.20
N THR A 284 15.80 16.31 -6.48
CA THR A 284 17.25 16.07 -6.61
C THR A 284 17.81 16.69 -7.89
N ARG A 285 17.15 16.50 -9.04
CA ARG A 285 17.52 17.13 -10.31
C ARG A 285 17.59 18.65 -10.18
N ASN A 286 16.60 19.25 -9.53
CA ASN A 286 16.60 20.69 -9.29
C ASN A 286 17.77 21.13 -8.40
N ALA A 287 18.12 20.35 -7.37
CA ALA A 287 19.28 20.64 -6.53
C ALA A 287 20.59 20.53 -7.32
N PHE A 288 20.76 19.47 -8.12
CA PHE A 288 21.97 19.25 -8.91
C PHE A 288 22.15 20.33 -9.97
N ASN A 289 21.08 20.70 -10.69
CA ASN A 289 21.12 21.80 -11.66
C ASN A 289 21.54 23.12 -11.01
N ARG A 290 21.02 23.43 -9.82
CA ARG A 290 21.40 24.66 -9.09
C ARG A 290 22.88 24.66 -8.71
N LEU A 291 23.42 23.52 -8.27
CA LEU A 291 24.85 23.39 -7.96
C LEU A 291 25.72 23.54 -9.20
N THR A 292 25.36 22.88 -10.30
CA THR A 292 26.09 22.96 -11.57
C THR A 292 26.09 24.38 -12.11
N SER A 293 24.95 25.07 -12.13
CA SER A 293 24.88 26.47 -12.56
C SER A 293 25.65 27.42 -11.64
N ALA A 294 25.62 27.20 -10.32
CA ALA A 294 26.39 28.01 -9.39
C ALA A 294 27.91 27.79 -9.54
N PHE A 295 28.32 26.56 -9.88
CA PHE A 295 29.71 26.25 -10.20
C PHE A 295 30.15 26.91 -11.50
N GLU A 296 29.35 26.83 -12.57
CA GLU A 296 29.64 27.47 -13.86
C GLU A 296 29.83 28.99 -13.68
N GLN A 297 28.91 29.67 -12.98
CA GLN A 297 29.04 31.11 -12.70
C GLN A 297 30.29 31.46 -11.89
N LEU A 298 30.64 30.64 -10.89
CA LEU A 298 31.87 30.83 -10.13
C LEU A 298 33.10 30.60 -11.01
N SER A 299 33.10 29.52 -11.80
CA SER A 299 34.18 29.15 -12.69
C SER A 299 34.45 30.23 -13.73
N ASP A 300 33.41 30.67 -14.44
CA ASP A 300 33.48 31.72 -15.46
C ASP A 300 34.06 33.01 -14.86
N TYR A 301 33.53 33.46 -13.72
CA TYR A 301 34.08 34.62 -13.02
C TYR A 301 35.57 34.43 -12.67
N MET A 302 35.93 33.26 -12.17
CA MET A 302 37.30 33.00 -11.72
C MET A 302 38.28 32.96 -12.89
N TYR A 303 37.90 32.37 -14.02
CA TYR A 303 38.70 32.34 -15.25
C TYR A 303 38.79 33.72 -15.91
N GLU A 304 37.69 34.45 -16.05
CA GLU A 304 37.68 35.82 -16.58
C GLU A 304 38.60 36.76 -15.78
N ARG A 305 38.55 36.66 -14.44
CA ARG A 305 39.41 37.47 -13.57
C ARG A 305 40.87 37.07 -13.64
N TYR A 306 41.16 35.77 -13.74
CA TYR A 306 42.52 35.28 -13.96
C TYR A 306 43.12 35.82 -15.27
N HIS A 307 42.33 35.83 -16.35
CA HIS A 307 42.69 36.44 -17.63
C HIS A 307 42.95 37.95 -17.55
N GLN A 308 42.06 38.72 -16.90
CA GLN A 308 42.22 40.17 -16.71
C GLN A 308 43.50 40.54 -15.95
N LEU A 309 44.00 39.64 -15.09
CA LEU A 309 45.21 39.84 -14.30
C LEU A 309 46.49 39.39 -15.03
N GLY A 310 46.41 39.08 -16.32
CA GLY A 310 47.54 38.63 -17.13
C GLY A 310 47.87 37.14 -16.98
N GLY A 311 46.98 36.35 -16.37
CA GLY A 311 47.07 34.90 -16.35
C GLY A 311 46.78 34.30 -17.72
N THR A 312 47.51 33.24 -18.08
CA THR A 312 47.28 32.46 -19.31
C THR A 312 46.52 31.18 -18.93
N PRO A 313 45.32 30.92 -19.48
CA PRO A 313 44.51 29.76 -19.09
C PRO A 313 45.19 28.47 -19.54
N VAL A 314 44.90 27.38 -18.83
CA VAL A 314 45.22 26.04 -19.32
C VAL A 314 44.22 25.74 -20.43
N ASN A 315 44.65 25.77 -21.69
CA ASN A 315 43.78 25.60 -22.84
C ASN A 315 43.06 24.24 -22.79
N TYR A 316 41.73 24.25 -22.89
CA TYR A 316 40.84 23.08 -22.94
C TYR A 316 40.93 22.29 -24.28
N HIS A 317 41.91 22.61 -25.12
CA HIS A 317 42.22 21.89 -26.35
C HIS A 317 43.70 21.57 -26.34
N GLY A 318 44.01 20.27 -26.19
CA GLY A 318 45.34 19.73 -25.99
C GLY A 318 46.34 20.16 -27.06
N HIS A 319 47.04 21.25 -26.79
CA HIS A 319 48.34 21.52 -27.36
C HIS A 319 49.30 21.73 -26.20
N ASP A 320 50.12 20.70 -25.98
CA ASP A 320 51.30 20.78 -25.12
C ASP A 320 52.26 21.87 -25.61
N ASP A 321 52.83 22.50 -24.58
CA ASP A 321 54.13 23.15 -24.47
C ASP A 321 54.45 24.45 -25.21
N ARG A 322 54.95 25.40 -24.41
CA ARG A 322 56.37 25.79 -24.45
C ARG A 322 56.86 26.41 -23.13
N LYS A 323 57.55 25.56 -22.36
CA LYS A 323 58.82 25.78 -21.64
C LYS A 323 59.09 27.10 -20.91
N LYS A 324 59.54 26.95 -19.67
CA LYS A 324 60.83 27.53 -19.26
C LYS A 324 61.82 26.41 -18.97
#